data_AF-A0A1G6PNT0-F1
#
_entry.id   AF-A0A1G6PNT0-F1
#
_cell.length_a   1.000
_cell.length_b   1.000
_cell.length_c   1.000
_cell.angle_alpha   90.00
_cell.angle_beta   90.00
_cell.angle_gamma   90.00
#
_symmetry.space_group_name_H-M   'P 1'
#
loop_
_entity.id
_entity.type
_entity.pdbx_description
1 polymer ?
#
loop_
_entity_poly.entity_id
_entity_poly.type
_entity_poly.pdbx_seq_one_letter_code
_entity_poly.pdbx_strand_id
1 'polypeptide(L)'
;MRVGTLEKHSSRGFTLIELLIAVAVFGVLIVAITPFISMGFQYRELAKRDEHTLNMQKIAGGIMNYARTSNGGRLPAPYTGGSYKSTIYNSGDTSAAGQALSMELRNTGVPVNAINDDNSAVQNVRVYQRVSGLTQAIPFYFSTGTNVTLTYDVGALVQTKCPLSGACNTAIPGDSPTMTAANVTTWAPAGEDYGGIVFSTLPEQKAMLRQTTGRLNRLADKLASEFYTRLRLAAANSTNNFFPLPNNAGAPSYVGRNPVVNMGCHNGWYRLSDANVNVLAQIGLDPSEFGVTAWGGAIEYCQDYEPTASGTSTANTAPHYAALRINRSVSLGAAPTGVLANDVVITF
;
A
#
# COMPACT_ATOMS: atom_id res chain seq x y z
N MET A 1 -71.69 9.48 50.51
CA MET A 1 -70.44 8.86 50.03
C MET A 1 -70.77 7.44 49.58
N ARG A 2 -70.69 7.14 48.28
CA ARG A 2 -70.97 5.80 47.72
C ARG A 2 -69.77 4.90 47.97
N VAL A 3 -69.98 3.81 48.71
CA VAL A 3 -68.98 2.76 48.93
C VAL A 3 -69.05 1.81 47.73
N GLY A 4 -67.95 1.69 46.99
CA GLY A 4 -67.80 0.75 45.88
C GLY A 4 -67.73 -0.68 46.40
N THR A 5 -68.60 -1.54 45.89
CA THR A 5 -68.59 -2.99 46.15
C THR A 5 -67.39 -3.63 45.43
N LEU A 6 -66.48 -4.22 46.21
CA LEU A 6 -65.43 -5.12 45.71
C LEU A 6 -66.08 -6.39 45.18
N GLU A 7 -66.06 -6.60 43.86
CA GLU A 7 -66.44 -7.88 43.27
C GLU A 7 -65.49 -8.98 43.74
N LYS A 8 -66.07 -9.98 44.41
CA LYS A 8 -65.35 -11.16 44.90
C LYS A 8 -65.04 -12.06 43.71
N HIS A 9 -63.77 -12.07 43.28
CA HIS A 9 -63.28 -12.98 42.24
C HIS A 9 -63.48 -14.43 42.70
N SER A 10 -64.36 -15.16 42.03
CA SER A 10 -64.60 -16.58 42.24
C SER A 10 -63.41 -17.38 41.73
N SER A 11 -62.56 -17.86 42.63
CA SER A 11 -61.53 -18.85 42.30
C SER A 11 -62.21 -20.20 42.06
N ARG A 12 -62.43 -20.55 40.79
CA ARG A 12 -62.84 -21.92 40.42
C ARG A 12 -61.72 -22.88 40.78
N GLY A 13 -62.03 -23.91 41.55
CA GLY A 13 -61.09 -24.98 41.91
C GLY A 13 -60.61 -25.70 40.65
N PHE A 14 -59.30 -25.81 40.50
CA PHE A 14 -58.64 -26.41 39.35
C PHE A 14 -58.78 -27.93 39.40
N THR A 15 -59.26 -28.56 38.32
CA THR A 15 -59.39 -30.01 38.28
C THR A 15 -58.06 -30.67 37.91
N LEU A 16 -57.82 -31.88 38.42
CA LEU A 16 -56.58 -32.63 38.14
C LEU A 16 -56.38 -32.88 36.63
N ILE A 17 -57.47 -33.00 35.88
CA ILE A 17 -57.42 -33.22 34.43
C ILE A 17 -57.00 -31.96 33.66
N GLU A 18 -57.43 -30.76 34.08
CA GLU A 18 -56.96 -29.50 33.49
C GLU A 18 -55.46 -29.30 33.71
N LEU A 19 -54.93 -29.71 34.88
CA LEU A 19 -53.50 -29.72 35.14
C LEU A 19 -52.76 -30.65 34.18
N LEU A 20 -53.28 -31.86 34.01
CA LEU A 20 -52.64 -32.89 33.19
C LEU A 20 -52.60 -32.47 31.71
N ILE A 21 -53.71 -31.92 31.20
CA ILE A 21 -53.79 -31.41 29.83
C ILE A 21 -52.84 -30.22 29.63
N ALA A 22 -52.79 -29.28 30.59
CA ALA A 22 -51.90 -28.12 30.49
C ALA A 22 -50.43 -28.55 30.40
N VAL A 23 -49.99 -29.46 31.28
CA VAL A 23 -48.60 -29.97 31.26
C VAL A 23 -48.30 -30.74 29.97
N ALA A 24 -49.25 -31.53 29.46
CA ALA A 24 -49.09 -32.25 28.19
C ALA A 24 -48.91 -31.29 27.00
N VAL A 25 -49.73 -30.23 26.91
CA VAL A 25 -49.62 -29.23 25.85
C VAL A 25 -48.30 -28.44 25.97
N PHE A 26 -47.93 -28.00 27.17
CA PHE A 26 -46.64 -27.34 27.39
C PHE A 26 -45.45 -28.25 27.01
N GLY A 27 -45.51 -29.53 27.34
CA GLY A 27 -44.47 -30.51 26.98
C GLY A 27 -44.28 -30.62 25.47
N VAL A 28 -45.37 -30.75 24.70
CA VAL A 28 -45.31 -30.80 23.23
C VAL A 28 -44.77 -29.49 22.65
N LEU A 29 -45.19 -28.34 23.18
CA LEU A 29 -44.71 -27.03 22.72
C LEU A 29 -43.20 -26.84 22.96
N ILE A 30 -42.68 -27.21 24.13
CA ILE A 30 -41.25 -27.09 24.44
C ILE A 30 -40.42 -27.99 23.51
N VAL A 31 -40.84 -29.23 23.29
CA VAL A 31 -40.15 -30.16 22.38
C VAL A 31 -40.13 -29.60 20.96
N ALA A 32 -41.24 -29.04 20.49
CA ALA A 32 -41.32 -28.44 19.15
C ALA A 32 -40.42 -27.20 18.98
N ILE A 33 -40.19 -26.42 20.04
CA ILE A 33 -39.36 -25.19 20.00
C ILE A 33 -37.87 -25.48 20.19
N THR A 34 -37.50 -26.57 20.86
CA THR A 34 -36.11 -26.93 21.17
C THR A 34 -35.14 -26.88 19.96
N PRO A 35 -35.47 -27.41 18.76
CA PRO A 35 -34.56 -27.33 17.60
C PRO A 35 -34.31 -25.89 17.10
N PHE A 36 -35.22 -24.96 17.35
CA PHE A 36 -35.05 -23.56 16.92
C PHE A 36 -34.11 -22.77 17.84
N ILE A 37 -34.04 -23.15 19.12
CA ILE A 37 -33.16 -22.50 20.09
C ILE A 37 -31.69 -22.81 19.77
N SER A 38 -31.35 -24.07 19.46
CA SER A 38 -29.99 -24.48 19.10
C SER A 38 -29.51 -23.80 17.80
N MET A 39 -30.39 -23.70 16.80
CA MET A 39 -30.14 -22.93 15.57
C MET A 39 -29.89 -21.45 15.88
N GLY A 40 -30.69 -20.84 16.74
CA GLY A 40 -30.55 -19.43 17.12
C GLY A 40 -29.19 -19.08 17.74
N PHE A 41 -28.63 -19.96 18.58
CA PHE A 41 -27.29 -19.76 19.14
C PHE A 41 -26.19 -19.86 18.09
N GLN A 42 -26.30 -20.81 17.16
CA GLN A 42 -25.33 -20.98 16.06
C GLN A 42 -25.33 -19.76 15.13
N TYR A 43 -26.51 -19.23 14.76
CA TYR A 43 -26.59 -18.04 13.92
C TYR A 43 -25.98 -16.80 14.56
N ARG A 44 -26.10 -16.64 15.88
CA ARG A 44 -25.46 -15.53 16.59
C ARG A 44 -23.94 -15.62 16.55
N GLU A 45 -23.38 -16.81 16.70
CA GLU A 45 -21.93 -17.01 16.62
C GLU A 45 -21.41 -16.80 15.20
N LEU A 46 -22.13 -17.31 14.20
CA LEU A 46 -21.80 -17.06 12.78
C LEU A 46 -21.88 -15.58 12.44
N ALA A 47 -22.94 -14.87 12.85
CA ALA A 47 -23.08 -13.44 12.60
C ALA A 47 -21.94 -12.63 13.22
N LYS A 48 -21.46 -12.99 14.43
CA LYS A 48 -20.29 -12.36 15.04
C LYS A 48 -19.01 -12.63 14.25
N ARG A 49 -18.82 -13.86 13.77
CA ARG A 49 -17.66 -14.23 12.95
C ARG A 49 -17.66 -13.48 11.61
N ASP A 50 -18.83 -13.32 11.01
CA ASP A 50 -19.00 -12.53 9.78
C ASP A 50 -18.71 -11.05 10.05
N GLU A 51 -19.20 -10.48 11.16
CA GLU A 51 -18.89 -9.11 11.57
C GLU A 51 -17.39 -8.90 11.77
N HIS A 52 -16.70 -9.81 12.47
CA HIS A 52 -15.25 -9.73 12.64
C HIS A 52 -14.51 -9.87 11.32
N THR A 53 -14.95 -10.74 10.41
CA THR A 53 -14.37 -10.90 9.08
C THR A 53 -14.51 -9.61 8.26
N LEU A 54 -15.69 -8.97 8.30
CA LEU A 54 -15.92 -7.67 7.66
C LEU A 54 -15.03 -6.58 8.28
N ASN A 55 -14.87 -6.56 9.59
CA ASN A 55 -13.95 -5.65 10.27
C ASN A 55 -12.50 -5.90 9.82
N MET A 56 -12.08 -7.15 9.60
CA MET A 56 -10.73 -7.47 9.10
C MET A 56 -10.52 -6.97 7.67
N GLN A 57 -11.53 -7.09 6.81
CA GLN A 57 -11.48 -6.53 5.46
C GLN A 57 -11.37 -5.01 5.49
N LYS A 58 -12.13 -4.34 6.36
CA LYS A 58 -12.07 -2.88 6.55
C LYS A 58 -10.69 -2.44 7.05
N ILE A 59 -10.14 -3.12 8.05
CA ILE A 59 -8.79 -2.84 8.57
C ILE A 59 -7.73 -3.09 7.49
N ALA A 60 -7.81 -4.20 6.74
CA ALA A 60 -6.92 -4.47 5.62
C ALA A 60 -6.95 -3.33 4.60
N GLY A 61 -8.15 -2.82 4.28
CA GLY A 61 -8.33 -1.64 3.44
C GLY A 61 -7.65 -0.40 4.00
N GLY A 62 -7.80 -0.11 5.30
CA GLY A 62 -7.11 1.01 5.97
C GLY A 62 -5.59 0.89 5.93
N ILE A 63 -5.05 -0.31 6.19
CA ILE A 63 -3.62 -0.59 6.07
C ILE A 63 -3.13 -0.38 4.63
N MET A 64 -3.88 -0.85 3.64
CA MET A 64 -3.56 -0.68 2.23
C MET A 64 -3.61 0.79 1.78
N ASN A 65 -4.57 1.56 2.29
CA ASN A 65 -4.64 3.00 2.04
C ASN A 65 -3.42 3.71 2.62
N TYR A 66 -3.06 3.42 3.88
CA TYR A 66 -1.83 3.94 4.49
C TYR A 66 -0.59 3.59 3.66
N ALA A 67 -0.48 2.33 3.20
CA ALA A 67 0.62 1.90 2.36
C ALA A 67 0.70 2.76 1.08
N ARG A 68 -0.43 2.98 0.41
CA ARG A 68 -0.53 3.78 -0.82
C ARG A 68 -0.19 5.25 -0.60
N THR A 69 -0.77 5.89 0.43
CA THR A 69 -0.73 7.36 0.58
C THR A 69 0.48 7.85 1.35
N SER A 70 0.94 7.09 2.34
CA SER A 70 1.82 7.60 3.39
C SER A 70 3.14 6.83 3.54
N ASN A 71 3.23 5.61 2.97
CA ASN A 71 4.37 4.71 3.19
C ASN A 71 4.98 4.15 1.90
N GLY A 72 4.87 4.85 0.77
CA GLY A 72 5.55 4.49 -0.48
C GLY A 72 5.18 3.11 -1.04
N GLY A 73 3.96 2.64 -0.77
CA GLY A 73 3.46 1.32 -1.14
C GLY A 73 4.01 0.16 -0.28
N ARG A 74 4.52 0.46 0.93
CA ARG A 74 4.97 -0.52 1.92
C ARG A 74 3.95 -0.72 3.03
N LEU A 75 3.84 -1.94 3.52
CA LEU A 75 2.97 -2.23 4.65
C LEU A 75 3.63 -1.79 5.97
N PRO A 76 2.86 -1.32 6.98
CA PRO A 76 3.38 -1.00 8.30
C PRO A 76 3.96 -2.24 9.00
N ALA A 77 4.83 -2.05 9.97
CA ALA A 77 5.34 -3.19 10.75
C ALA A 77 4.28 -3.67 11.75
N PRO A 78 4.18 -4.99 12.02
CA PRO A 78 3.36 -5.50 13.11
C PRO A 78 3.75 -4.87 14.44
N TYR A 79 2.74 -4.48 15.23
CA TYR A 79 2.96 -3.87 16.51
C TYR A 79 3.13 -4.92 17.61
N THR A 80 4.11 -4.70 18.48
CA THR A 80 4.30 -5.49 19.71
C THR A 80 4.61 -4.53 20.86
N GLY A 81 3.74 -4.50 21.87
CA GLY A 81 3.81 -3.57 22.98
C GLY A 81 2.48 -3.47 23.72
N GLY A 82 2.49 -2.98 24.97
CA GLY A 82 1.26 -2.85 25.78
C GLY A 82 0.48 -4.17 25.91
N SER A 83 1.17 -5.28 26.17
CA SER A 83 0.66 -6.67 26.21
C SER A 83 0.23 -7.27 24.85
N TYR A 84 0.08 -6.47 23.80
CA TYR A 84 -0.19 -6.97 22.45
C TYR A 84 1.06 -7.57 21.80
N LYS A 85 0.86 -8.62 21.01
CA LYS A 85 1.91 -9.31 20.23
C LYS A 85 1.47 -9.44 18.77
N SER A 86 2.33 -8.98 17.85
CA SER A 86 2.09 -9.02 16.40
C SER A 86 0.69 -8.52 15.99
N THR A 87 0.27 -7.37 16.51
CA THR A 87 -1.04 -6.75 16.19
C THR A 87 -0.90 -5.62 15.16
N ILE A 88 -1.99 -4.89 14.90
CA ILE A 88 -2.13 -4.01 13.75
C ILE A 88 -1.37 -2.69 13.92
N TYR A 89 -1.56 -2.01 15.04
CA TYR A 89 -1.02 -0.66 15.21
C TYR A 89 -0.76 -0.30 16.68
N ASN A 90 0.13 0.67 16.87
CA ASN A 90 0.40 1.28 18.16
C ASN A 90 -0.49 2.52 18.35
N SER A 91 -1.38 2.51 19.34
CA SER A 91 -2.25 3.66 19.65
C SER A 91 -1.52 4.85 20.29
N GLY A 92 -0.33 4.62 20.84
CA GLY A 92 0.52 5.65 21.45
C GLY A 92 1.61 6.19 20.52
N ASP A 93 1.66 5.77 19.25
CA ASP A 93 2.68 6.26 18.31
C ASP A 93 2.34 7.68 17.81
N THR A 94 3.15 8.65 18.21
CA THR A 94 3.01 10.06 17.83
C THR A 94 3.85 10.44 16.62
N SER A 95 4.57 9.52 15.99
CA SER A 95 5.31 9.79 14.76
C SER A 95 4.36 10.13 13.61
N ALA A 96 4.85 10.86 12.59
CA ALA A 96 4.04 11.18 11.42
C ALA A 96 3.47 9.91 10.73
N ALA A 97 4.26 8.84 10.70
CA ALA A 97 3.85 7.54 10.17
C ALA A 97 2.76 6.89 11.04
N GLY A 98 2.92 6.87 12.36
CA GLY A 98 1.93 6.34 13.29
C GLY A 98 0.61 7.12 13.26
N GLN A 99 0.67 8.45 13.19
CA GLN A 99 -0.50 9.31 13.06
C GLN A 99 -1.22 9.06 11.73
N ALA A 100 -0.50 8.98 10.61
CA ALA A 100 -1.07 8.67 9.31
C ALA A 100 -1.77 7.31 9.29
N LEU A 101 -1.14 6.25 9.84
CA LEU A 101 -1.76 4.94 9.96
C LEU A 101 -3.03 5.01 10.84
N SER A 102 -2.97 5.72 11.96
CA SER A 102 -4.11 5.87 12.86
C SER A 102 -5.29 6.60 12.22
N MET A 103 -5.03 7.59 11.36
CA MET A 103 -6.06 8.31 10.61
C MET A 103 -6.72 7.39 9.58
N GLU A 104 -5.93 6.66 8.80
CA GLU A 104 -6.47 5.71 7.81
C GLU A 104 -7.29 4.60 8.47
N LEU A 105 -6.84 4.10 9.63
CA LEU A 105 -7.59 3.10 10.39
C LEU A 105 -8.90 3.66 10.97
N ARG A 106 -8.92 4.91 11.44
CA ARG A 106 -10.17 5.58 11.88
C ARG A 106 -11.17 5.74 10.75
N ASN A 107 -10.70 5.99 9.53
CA ASN A 107 -11.54 6.12 8.34
C ASN A 107 -12.20 4.81 7.91
N THR A 108 -11.74 3.66 8.41
CA THR A 108 -12.34 2.35 8.10
C THR A 108 -13.73 2.14 8.74
N GLY A 109 -14.09 2.97 9.73
CA GLY A 109 -15.31 2.83 10.53
C GLY A 109 -15.25 1.73 11.59
N VAL A 110 -14.12 1.05 11.75
CA VAL A 110 -13.89 0.13 12.87
C VAL A 110 -13.50 0.96 14.12
N PRO A 111 -14.15 0.75 15.27
CA PRO A 111 -13.79 1.45 16.51
C PRO A 111 -12.32 1.25 16.88
N VAL A 112 -11.66 2.31 17.34
CA VAL A 112 -10.20 2.36 17.55
C VAL A 112 -9.73 1.35 18.61
N ASN A 113 -10.55 1.11 19.64
CA ASN A 113 -10.36 0.09 20.66
C ASN A 113 -10.57 -1.33 20.12
N ALA A 114 -11.38 -1.48 19.08
CA ALA A 114 -11.63 -2.73 18.40
C ALA A 114 -10.80 -2.84 17.13
N ILE A 115 -9.53 -2.41 17.11
CA ILE A 115 -8.62 -2.65 15.97
C ILE A 115 -7.65 -3.78 16.31
N ASN A 116 -6.95 -3.67 17.45
CA ASN A 116 -5.97 -4.67 17.91
C ASN A 116 -6.62 -5.91 18.53
N ASP A 117 -7.86 -5.80 18.98
CA ASP A 117 -8.66 -6.89 19.53
C ASP A 117 -10.13 -6.72 19.13
N ASP A 118 -10.97 -7.66 19.55
CA ASP A 118 -12.40 -7.68 19.30
C ASP A 118 -13.23 -6.76 20.21
N ASN A 119 -12.60 -6.03 21.13
CA ASN A 119 -13.23 -5.21 22.16
C ASN A 119 -14.28 -5.97 23.00
N SER A 120 -14.17 -7.29 23.07
CA SER A 120 -14.94 -8.09 24.02
C SER A 120 -14.36 -7.94 25.43
N ALA A 121 -15.09 -8.38 26.46
CA ALA A 121 -14.57 -8.40 27.83
C ALA A 121 -13.30 -9.27 27.98
N VAL A 122 -13.09 -10.23 27.06
CA VAL A 122 -11.93 -11.12 27.03
C VAL A 122 -10.80 -10.56 26.16
N GLN A 123 -11.10 -9.59 25.29
CA GLN A 123 -10.18 -8.93 24.38
C GLN A 123 -9.40 -9.94 23.52
N ASN A 124 -10.11 -10.66 22.65
CA ASN A 124 -9.47 -11.61 21.77
C ASN A 124 -8.64 -10.88 20.72
N VAL A 125 -7.34 -11.15 20.73
CA VAL A 125 -6.34 -10.40 19.97
C VAL A 125 -6.46 -10.69 18.47
N ARG A 126 -6.20 -9.68 17.66
CA ARG A 126 -6.06 -9.81 16.21
C ARG A 126 -4.61 -9.77 15.82
N VAL A 127 -4.26 -10.67 14.93
CA VAL A 127 -2.88 -10.86 14.53
C VAL A 127 -2.69 -10.32 13.14
N TYR A 128 -1.64 -9.53 13.01
CA TYR A 128 -1.14 -9.00 11.75
C TYR A 128 0.24 -9.56 11.48
N GLN A 129 0.34 -10.34 10.41
CA GLN A 129 1.60 -10.88 9.92
C GLN A 129 1.99 -10.16 8.62
N ARG A 130 3.29 -9.92 8.43
CA ARG A 130 3.82 -9.25 7.24
C ARG A 130 5.05 -9.98 6.74
N VAL A 131 5.06 -10.28 5.44
CA VAL A 131 6.26 -10.64 4.69
C VAL A 131 6.65 -9.46 3.82
N SER A 132 7.77 -8.82 4.15
CA SER A 132 8.28 -7.65 3.43
C SER A 132 9.42 -8.01 2.50
N GLY A 133 9.63 -7.20 1.46
CA GLY A 133 10.83 -7.30 0.62
C GLY A 133 10.76 -8.36 -0.49
N LEU A 134 9.56 -8.84 -0.82
CA LEU A 134 9.37 -9.71 -1.98
C LEU A 134 9.61 -8.92 -3.27
N THR A 135 10.19 -9.52 -4.30
CA THR A 135 10.54 -8.81 -5.53
C THR A 135 9.88 -9.43 -6.75
N GLN A 136 9.38 -8.59 -7.67
CA GLN A 136 8.93 -8.99 -9.00
C GLN A 136 9.64 -8.16 -10.06
N ALA A 137 10.28 -8.82 -11.02
CA ALA A 137 10.80 -8.19 -12.22
C ALA A 137 9.68 -8.02 -13.27
N ILE A 138 9.52 -6.82 -13.81
CA ILE A 138 8.49 -6.50 -14.83
C ILE A 138 9.11 -5.60 -15.89
N PRO A 139 8.81 -5.75 -17.19
CA PRO A 139 9.22 -4.78 -18.20
C PRO A 139 8.76 -3.37 -17.84
N PHE A 140 9.60 -2.35 -18.07
CA PHE A 140 9.29 -0.96 -17.69
C PHE A 140 7.94 -0.48 -18.25
N TYR A 141 7.60 -0.84 -19.49
CA TYR A 141 6.31 -0.52 -20.13
C TYR A 141 5.27 -1.65 -20.02
N PHE A 142 5.41 -2.57 -19.07
CA PHE A 142 4.59 -3.78 -18.85
C PHE A 142 4.63 -4.84 -19.97
N SER A 143 4.85 -4.44 -21.21
CA SER A 143 4.98 -5.32 -22.37
C SER A 143 6.38 -5.28 -22.99
N THR A 144 7.09 -4.16 -22.84
CA THR A 144 8.40 -3.91 -23.49
C THR A 144 9.37 -3.15 -22.58
N GLY A 145 10.62 -3.06 -23.03
CA GLY A 145 11.68 -2.31 -22.37
C GLY A 145 12.45 -3.12 -21.32
N THR A 146 13.41 -2.44 -20.67
CA THR A 146 14.25 -3.03 -19.64
C THR A 146 13.43 -3.45 -18.43
N ASN A 147 13.67 -4.65 -17.89
CA ASN A 147 12.98 -5.12 -16.68
C ASN A 147 13.34 -4.25 -15.48
N VAL A 148 12.35 -3.67 -14.81
CA VAL A 148 12.50 -3.00 -13.51
C VAL A 148 12.08 -3.93 -12.37
N THR A 149 12.62 -3.69 -11.19
CA THR A 149 12.33 -4.47 -9.99
C THR A 149 11.31 -3.74 -9.12
N LEU A 150 10.17 -4.38 -8.91
CA LEU A 150 9.17 -3.98 -7.93
C LEU A 150 9.33 -4.83 -6.68
N THR A 151 9.77 -4.20 -5.60
CA THR A 151 9.72 -4.78 -4.26
C THR A 151 8.33 -4.51 -3.70
N TYR A 152 7.66 -5.52 -3.15
CA TYR A 152 6.31 -5.45 -2.57
C TYR A 152 6.25 -6.26 -1.27
N ASP A 153 5.17 -6.05 -0.52
CA ASP A 153 4.93 -6.73 0.75
C ASP A 153 3.57 -7.46 0.68
N VAL A 154 3.43 -8.50 1.49
CA VAL A 154 2.17 -9.23 1.67
C VAL A 154 1.86 -9.27 3.16
N GLY A 155 0.61 -8.94 3.50
CA GLY A 155 0.08 -8.96 4.85
C GLY A 155 -1.01 -10.00 5.00
N ALA A 156 -1.15 -10.52 6.20
CA ALA A 156 -2.26 -11.37 6.61
C ALA A 156 -2.84 -10.88 7.93
N LEU A 157 -4.15 -10.75 8.00
CA LEU A 157 -4.90 -10.43 9.21
C LEU A 157 -5.75 -11.63 9.62
N VAL A 158 -5.80 -11.91 10.91
CA VAL A 158 -6.63 -12.98 11.45
C VAL A 158 -7.20 -12.60 12.82
N GLN A 159 -8.44 -12.97 13.05
CA GLN A 159 -9.06 -12.92 14.37
C GLN A 159 -8.75 -14.22 15.10
N THR A 160 -8.14 -14.12 16.27
CA THR A 160 -7.89 -15.28 17.13
C THR A 160 -9.00 -15.41 18.17
N LYS A 161 -9.08 -16.57 18.83
CA LYS A 161 -9.81 -16.71 20.11
C LYS A 161 -8.90 -16.49 21.33
N CYS A 162 -7.70 -15.94 21.11
CA CYS A 162 -6.71 -15.81 22.15
C CYS A 162 -6.94 -14.53 22.98
N PRO A 163 -7.22 -14.63 24.29
CA PRO A 163 -7.35 -13.46 25.15
C PRO A 163 -6.02 -12.71 25.27
N LEU A 164 -6.08 -11.38 25.43
CA LEU A 164 -4.88 -10.55 25.66
C LEU A 164 -4.04 -11.01 26.86
N SER A 165 -4.70 -11.44 27.94
CA SER A 165 -4.06 -11.99 29.15
C SER A 165 -3.86 -13.52 29.10
N GLY A 166 -4.18 -14.16 27.98
CA GLY A 166 -4.13 -15.61 27.82
C GLY A 166 -2.73 -16.14 27.50
N ALA A 167 -2.48 -17.41 27.83
CA ALA A 167 -1.19 -18.07 27.57
C ALA A 167 -0.87 -18.24 26.07
N CYS A 168 -1.89 -18.23 25.21
CA CYS A 168 -1.76 -18.29 23.76
C CYS A 168 -1.22 -16.97 23.15
N ASN A 169 -1.17 -15.86 23.91
CA ASN A 169 -0.69 -14.56 23.44
C ASN A 169 0.84 -14.51 23.43
N THR A 170 1.42 -15.33 22.56
CA THR A 170 2.86 -15.48 22.36
C THR A 170 3.35 -14.57 21.22
N ALA A 171 4.54 -14.80 20.65
CA ALA A 171 5.08 -13.97 19.56
C ALA A 171 4.11 -13.80 18.38
N ILE A 172 3.39 -14.85 18.02
CA ILE A 172 2.28 -14.84 17.07
C ILE A 172 1.09 -15.48 17.81
N PRO A 173 0.11 -14.70 18.27
CA PRO A 173 -1.05 -15.25 18.97
C PRO A 173 -1.89 -16.18 18.09
N GLY A 174 -2.54 -17.16 18.72
CA GLY A 174 -3.43 -18.11 18.03
C GLY A 174 -2.72 -19.35 17.47
N ASP A 175 -3.42 -20.06 16.59
CA ASP A 175 -3.00 -21.34 16.01
C ASP A 175 -2.51 -21.21 14.56
N SER A 176 -2.70 -20.04 13.95
CA SER A 176 -2.37 -19.80 12.55
C SER A 176 -0.84 -19.90 12.29
N PRO A 177 -0.41 -20.52 11.18
CA PRO A 177 0.99 -20.66 10.87
C PRO A 177 1.67 -19.30 10.62
N THR A 178 2.99 -19.24 10.86
CA THR A 178 3.79 -18.07 10.50
C THR A 178 3.80 -17.86 9.00
N MET A 179 3.52 -16.64 8.57
CA MET A 179 3.59 -16.23 7.17
C MET A 179 5.05 -16.06 6.75
N THR A 180 5.43 -16.70 5.64
CA THR A 180 6.78 -16.70 5.07
C THR A 180 6.71 -16.53 3.56
N ALA A 181 7.83 -16.17 2.92
CA ALA A 181 7.90 -16.06 1.46
C ALA A 181 7.47 -17.34 0.72
N ALA A 182 7.61 -18.52 1.35
CA ALA A 182 7.26 -19.81 0.76
C ALA A 182 5.75 -20.10 0.78
N ASN A 183 5.00 -19.52 1.73
CA ASN A 183 3.58 -19.81 1.89
C ASN A 183 2.66 -18.60 1.62
N VAL A 184 3.18 -17.43 1.19
CA VAL A 184 2.35 -16.23 1.00
C VAL A 184 1.15 -16.40 0.05
N THR A 185 1.22 -17.33 -0.90
CA THR A 185 0.13 -17.62 -1.86
C THR A 185 -0.85 -18.69 -1.36
N THR A 186 -0.47 -19.47 -0.35
CA THR A 186 -1.25 -20.60 0.19
C THR A 186 -1.59 -20.44 1.67
N TRP A 187 -1.17 -19.32 2.28
CA TRP A 187 -1.40 -19.05 3.69
C TRP A 187 -2.89 -18.93 3.97
N ALA A 188 -3.33 -19.58 5.04
CA ALA A 188 -4.71 -19.57 5.52
C ALA A 188 -4.71 -19.65 7.05
N PRO A 189 -5.76 -19.13 7.71
CA PRO A 189 -5.94 -19.32 9.15
C PRO A 189 -6.10 -20.80 9.47
N ALA A 190 -5.65 -21.21 10.66
CA ALA A 190 -5.72 -22.59 11.13
C ALA A 190 -6.25 -22.67 12.57
N GLY A 191 -6.66 -23.87 12.98
CA GLY A 191 -7.12 -24.13 14.34
C GLY A 191 -8.42 -23.38 14.67
N GLU A 192 -8.43 -22.67 15.80
CA GLU A 192 -9.59 -21.89 16.24
C GLU A 192 -9.68 -20.48 15.62
N ASP A 193 -8.65 -20.07 14.88
CA ASP A 193 -8.58 -18.75 14.27
C ASP A 193 -9.48 -18.63 13.04
N TYR A 194 -10.01 -17.42 12.79
CA TYR A 194 -10.97 -17.18 11.72
C TYR A 194 -10.83 -15.78 11.12
N GLY A 195 -11.57 -15.52 10.02
CA GLY A 195 -11.55 -14.20 9.36
C GLY A 195 -10.20 -13.85 8.72
N GLY A 196 -9.48 -14.86 8.19
CA GLY A 196 -8.18 -14.69 7.55
C GLY A 196 -8.24 -13.88 6.26
N ILE A 197 -7.69 -12.67 6.26
CA ILE A 197 -7.61 -11.79 5.08
C ILE A 197 -6.15 -11.62 4.67
N VAL A 198 -5.80 -12.08 3.46
CA VAL A 198 -4.48 -11.88 2.86
C VAL A 198 -4.55 -10.76 1.82
N PHE A 199 -3.60 -9.84 1.86
CA PHE A 199 -3.52 -8.71 0.94
C PHE A 199 -2.08 -8.40 0.54
N SER A 200 -1.91 -7.83 -0.65
CA SER A 200 -0.59 -7.57 -1.25
C SER A 200 -0.50 -6.14 -1.75
N THR A 201 0.66 -5.51 -1.60
CA THR A 201 0.94 -4.19 -2.18
C THR A 201 1.36 -4.26 -3.65
N LEU A 202 1.51 -5.45 -4.23
CA LEU A 202 1.95 -5.59 -5.62
C LEU A 202 1.06 -4.85 -6.65
N PRO A 203 -0.28 -4.87 -6.56
CA PRO A 203 -1.12 -4.08 -7.46
C PRO A 203 -0.85 -2.57 -7.36
N GLU A 204 -0.57 -2.07 -6.15
CA GLU A 204 -0.21 -0.66 -5.92
C GLU A 204 1.15 -0.32 -6.52
N GLN A 205 2.14 -1.19 -6.31
CA GLN A 205 3.47 -1.03 -6.93
C GLN A 205 3.37 -0.97 -8.46
N LYS A 206 2.50 -1.78 -9.07
CA LYS A 206 2.20 -1.71 -10.50
C LYS A 206 1.49 -0.42 -10.90
N ALA A 207 0.57 0.11 -10.08
CA ALA A 207 -0.08 1.38 -10.35
C ALA A 207 0.90 2.56 -10.33
N MET A 208 1.80 2.59 -9.35
CA MET A 208 2.87 3.57 -9.24
C MET A 208 3.87 3.49 -10.41
N LEU A 209 4.14 2.28 -10.93
CA LEU A 209 4.92 2.10 -12.14
C LEU A 209 4.23 2.73 -13.36
N ARG A 210 2.92 2.51 -13.54
CA ARG A 210 2.15 3.16 -14.64
C ARG A 210 2.18 4.68 -14.55
N GLN A 211 2.10 5.23 -13.35
CA GLN A 211 2.19 6.68 -13.14
C GLN A 211 3.58 7.20 -13.53
N THR A 212 4.64 6.49 -13.13
CA THR A 212 6.03 6.84 -13.45
C THR A 212 6.27 6.79 -14.96
N THR A 213 5.82 5.74 -15.65
CA THR A 213 5.98 5.61 -17.11
C THR A 213 5.21 6.68 -17.86
N GLY A 214 3.97 6.99 -17.44
CA GLY A 214 3.18 8.08 -18.01
C GLY A 214 3.83 9.45 -17.83
N ARG A 215 4.40 9.72 -16.65
CA ARG A 215 5.15 10.96 -16.37
C ARG A 215 6.41 11.07 -17.23
N LEU A 216 7.18 10.00 -17.37
CA LEU A 216 8.39 9.99 -18.18
C LEU A 216 8.09 10.17 -19.67
N ASN A 217 7.03 9.56 -20.20
CA ASN A 217 6.61 9.78 -21.58
C ASN A 217 6.23 11.25 -21.81
N ARG A 218 5.41 11.84 -20.93
CA ARG A 218 5.04 13.26 -21.03
C ARG A 218 6.25 14.19 -20.93
N LEU A 219 7.23 13.84 -20.09
CA LEU A 219 8.48 14.59 -19.95
C LEU A 219 9.31 14.51 -21.24
N ALA A 220 9.52 13.30 -21.79
CA ALA A 220 10.22 13.09 -23.04
C ALA A 220 9.55 13.85 -24.21
N ASP A 221 8.23 13.76 -24.34
CA ASP A 221 7.45 14.47 -25.36
C ASP A 221 7.62 15.99 -25.25
N LYS A 222 7.60 16.54 -24.03
CA LYS A 222 7.78 17.98 -23.80
C LYS A 222 9.19 18.45 -24.12
N LEU A 223 10.21 17.67 -23.74
CA LEU A 223 11.60 17.96 -24.07
C LEU A 223 11.86 17.90 -25.58
N ALA A 224 11.33 16.89 -26.26
CA ALA A 224 11.42 16.77 -27.72
C ALA A 224 10.67 17.92 -28.42
N SER A 225 9.48 18.29 -27.95
CA SER A 225 8.72 19.43 -28.49
C SER A 225 9.47 20.76 -28.35
N GLU A 226 10.15 20.97 -27.22
CA GLU A 226 10.96 22.17 -26.99
C GLU A 226 12.18 22.20 -27.92
N PHE A 227 12.84 21.06 -28.11
CA PHE A 227 13.94 20.90 -29.07
C PHE A 227 13.51 21.32 -30.48
N TYR A 228 12.38 20.81 -30.99
CA TYR A 228 11.90 21.15 -32.33
C TYR A 228 11.47 22.62 -32.44
N THR A 229 10.93 23.21 -31.37
CA THR A 229 10.59 24.64 -31.34
C THR A 229 11.84 25.50 -31.47
N ARG A 230 12.88 25.22 -30.67
CA ARG A 230 14.15 25.94 -30.72
C ARG A 230 14.88 25.76 -32.05
N LEU A 231 14.85 24.55 -32.61
CA LEU A 231 15.40 24.26 -33.93
C LEU A 231 14.74 25.12 -35.02
N ARG A 232 13.41 25.29 -34.99
CA ARG A 232 12.67 26.11 -35.97
C ARG A 232 12.96 27.60 -35.85
N LEU A 233 13.33 28.06 -34.65
CA LEU A 233 13.69 29.46 -34.39
C LEU A 233 15.18 29.74 -34.64
N ALA A 234 15.99 28.70 -34.84
CA ALA A 234 17.42 28.83 -35.00
C ALA A 234 17.82 29.33 -36.39
N ALA A 235 18.99 29.95 -36.48
CA ALA A 235 19.62 30.24 -37.76
C ALA A 235 19.92 28.94 -38.52
N ALA A 236 19.80 28.97 -39.85
CA ALA A 236 19.98 27.79 -40.71
C ALA A 236 21.35 27.11 -40.59
N ASN A 237 22.37 27.82 -40.09
CA ASN A 237 23.73 27.33 -39.87
C ASN A 237 24.04 27.00 -38.40
N SER A 238 23.04 26.98 -37.52
CA SER A 238 23.26 26.69 -36.09
C SER A 238 23.71 25.25 -35.88
N THR A 239 24.83 25.08 -35.19
CA THR A 239 25.36 23.77 -34.78
C THR A 239 25.06 23.44 -33.31
N ASN A 240 24.24 24.26 -32.65
CA ASN A 240 23.94 24.11 -31.23
C ASN A 240 23.05 22.89 -30.97
N ASN A 241 23.27 22.23 -29.83
CA ASN A 241 22.27 21.34 -29.27
C ASN A 241 21.09 22.18 -28.76
N PHE A 242 19.88 21.88 -29.22
CA PHE A 242 18.67 22.64 -28.90
C PHE A 242 17.92 22.12 -27.67
N PHE A 243 18.39 21.04 -27.07
CA PHE A 243 17.84 20.56 -25.81
C PHE A 243 18.11 21.57 -24.65
N PRO A 244 17.19 21.71 -23.69
CA PRO A 244 17.32 22.71 -22.63
C PRO A 244 18.39 22.33 -21.60
N LEU A 245 19.31 23.26 -21.34
CA LEU A 245 20.22 23.22 -20.20
C LEU A 245 19.70 24.05 -19.03
N PRO A 246 20.05 23.70 -17.78
CA PRO A 246 19.86 24.60 -16.65
C PRO A 246 20.58 25.93 -16.89
N ASN A 247 19.88 27.05 -16.70
CA ASN A 247 20.44 28.39 -16.91
C ASN A 247 20.23 29.35 -15.72
N ASN A 248 19.64 28.86 -14.63
CA ASN A 248 19.46 29.62 -13.40
C ASN A 248 20.79 29.81 -12.66
N ALA A 249 20.86 30.84 -11.81
CA ALA A 249 22.02 31.06 -10.97
C ALA A 249 22.30 29.83 -10.08
N GLY A 250 23.58 29.45 -9.97
CA GLY A 250 24.01 28.27 -9.21
C GLY A 250 23.75 26.92 -9.88
N ALA A 251 23.32 26.92 -11.15
CA ALA A 251 23.21 25.71 -11.95
C ALA A 251 24.56 24.97 -12.02
N PRO A 252 24.57 23.65 -11.81
CA PRO A 252 25.79 22.88 -11.98
C PRO A 252 26.22 22.90 -13.45
N SER A 253 27.51 23.03 -13.70
CA SER A 253 28.07 22.89 -15.06
C SER A 253 28.90 21.62 -15.10
N TYR A 254 28.51 20.70 -15.97
CA TYR A 254 29.19 19.43 -16.18
C TYR A 254 29.84 19.34 -17.57
N VAL A 255 30.11 20.50 -18.18
CA VAL A 255 30.69 20.58 -19.52
C VAL A 255 32.05 19.91 -19.57
N GLY A 256 32.29 19.12 -20.63
CA GLY A 256 33.59 18.49 -20.90
C GLY A 256 33.86 17.21 -20.10
N ARG A 257 32.83 16.57 -19.52
CA ARG A 257 32.99 15.25 -18.90
C ARG A 257 33.15 14.16 -19.96
N ASN A 258 33.96 13.16 -19.63
CA ASN A 258 34.15 12.01 -20.51
C ASN A 258 32.89 11.11 -20.49
N PRO A 259 32.22 10.88 -21.62
CA PRO A 259 31.00 10.08 -21.68
C PRO A 259 31.22 8.62 -21.26
N VAL A 260 32.43 8.07 -21.42
CA VAL A 260 32.77 6.69 -21.01
C VAL A 260 32.57 6.48 -19.51
N VAL A 261 32.92 7.48 -18.70
CA VAL A 261 32.81 7.42 -17.23
C VAL A 261 31.48 7.98 -16.71
N ASN A 262 30.71 8.64 -17.57
CA ASN A 262 29.46 9.30 -17.22
C ASN A 262 28.24 8.69 -17.94
N MET A 263 28.32 7.38 -18.22
CA MET A 263 27.26 6.61 -18.88
C MET A 263 26.73 7.27 -20.15
N GLY A 264 27.60 7.60 -21.09
CA GLY A 264 27.21 8.15 -22.39
C GLY A 264 26.84 9.64 -22.39
N CYS A 265 26.74 10.30 -21.24
CA CYS A 265 26.36 11.71 -21.20
C CYS A 265 27.58 12.64 -21.22
N HIS A 266 27.66 13.55 -22.20
CA HIS A 266 28.79 14.48 -22.35
C HIS A 266 28.70 15.67 -21.39
N ASN A 267 27.49 16.22 -21.18
CA ASN A 267 27.25 17.38 -20.33
C ASN A 267 26.65 17.01 -18.96
N GLY A 268 26.90 15.81 -18.44
CA GLY A 268 26.46 15.43 -17.11
C GLY A 268 24.98 15.07 -16.99
N TRP A 269 24.67 14.27 -15.98
CA TRP A 269 23.29 13.97 -15.62
C TRP A 269 22.77 14.99 -14.63
N TYR A 270 21.72 15.72 -15.02
CA TYR A 270 21.07 16.72 -14.20
C TYR A 270 19.88 16.11 -13.47
N ARG A 271 19.90 16.16 -12.15
CA ARG A 271 18.75 15.74 -11.35
C ARG A 271 17.65 16.79 -11.45
N LEU A 272 16.52 16.38 -12.02
CA LEU A 272 15.42 17.30 -12.33
C LEU A 272 14.65 17.80 -11.10
N SER A 273 14.85 17.16 -9.94
CA SER A 273 14.30 17.58 -8.65
C SER A 273 15.16 18.60 -7.91
N ASP A 274 16.38 18.89 -8.37
CA ASP A 274 17.27 19.81 -7.68
C ASP A 274 16.84 21.28 -7.86
N ALA A 275 16.88 22.05 -6.77
CA ALA A 275 16.43 23.44 -6.76
C ALA A 275 17.22 24.35 -7.73
N ASN A 276 18.47 23.98 -8.04
CA ASN A 276 19.32 24.70 -8.97
C ASN A 276 19.29 24.13 -10.41
N VAL A 277 18.33 23.26 -10.73
CA VAL A 277 18.12 22.71 -12.08
C VAL A 277 16.76 23.15 -12.61
N ASN A 278 16.73 24.21 -13.42
CA ASN A 278 15.46 24.78 -13.92
C ASN A 278 14.95 24.21 -15.26
N VAL A 279 15.43 23.04 -15.70
CA VAL A 279 15.02 22.42 -16.98
C VAL A 279 13.52 22.20 -17.04
N LEU A 280 12.90 21.69 -15.97
CA LEU A 280 11.46 21.46 -15.91
C LEU A 280 10.65 22.76 -15.98
N ALA A 281 11.13 23.82 -15.33
CA ALA A 281 10.49 25.13 -15.38
C ALA A 281 10.51 25.72 -16.80
N GLN A 282 11.59 25.50 -17.57
CA GLN A 282 11.69 25.97 -18.96
C GLN A 282 10.65 25.31 -19.87
N ILE A 283 10.24 24.07 -19.59
CA ILE A 283 9.23 23.33 -20.37
C ILE A 283 7.83 23.35 -19.73
N GLY A 284 7.64 24.16 -18.68
CA GLY A 284 6.35 24.32 -18.00
C GLY A 284 5.88 23.08 -17.24
N LEU A 285 6.80 22.30 -16.66
CA LEU A 285 6.51 21.14 -15.83
C LEU A 285 6.95 21.38 -14.37
N ASP A 286 6.20 20.80 -13.43
CA ASP A 286 6.48 20.93 -11.99
C ASP A 286 7.58 19.95 -11.54
N PRO A 287 8.65 20.41 -10.85
CA PRO A 287 9.71 19.54 -10.33
C PRO A 287 9.26 18.48 -9.32
N SER A 288 8.26 18.78 -8.50
CA SER A 288 7.72 17.84 -7.51
C SER A 288 6.97 16.67 -8.16
N GLU A 289 6.42 16.88 -9.36
CA GLU A 289 5.68 15.86 -10.09
C GLU A 289 6.56 15.10 -11.09
N PHE A 290 7.34 15.82 -11.90
CA PHE A 290 8.07 15.29 -13.05
C PHE A 290 9.57 15.11 -12.79
N GLY A 291 10.10 15.63 -11.67
CA GLY A 291 11.50 15.46 -11.28
C GLY A 291 11.78 14.20 -10.46
N VAL A 292 10.73 13.46 -10.10
CA VAL A 292 10.79 12.22 -9.32
C VAL A 292 9.85 11.15 -9.84
N THR A 293 10.19 9.88 -9.59
CA THR A 293 9.30 8.74 -9.80
C THR A 293 8.14 8.78 -8.79
N ALA A 294 7.13 7.93 -8.98
CA ALA A 294 6.02 7.84 -8.02
C ALA A 294 6.46 7.47 -6.59
N TRP A 295 7.66 6.90 -6.43
CA TRP A 295 8.26 6.56 -5.13
C TRP A 295 9.20 7.64 -4.59
N GLY A 296 9.32 8.80 -5.26
CA GLY A 296 10.24 9.87 -4.87
C GLY A 296 11.68 9.69 -5.35
N GLY A 297 11.96 8.63 -6.13
CA GLY A 297 13.29 8.42 -6.72
C GLY A 297 13.62 9.49 -7.75
N ALA A 298 14.84 10.00 -7.73
CA ALA A 298 15.26 11.05 -8.65
C ALA A 298 15.15 10.62 -10.11
N ILE A 299 14.64 11.52 -10.96
CA ILE A 299 14.78 11.41 -12.41
C ILE A 299 15.93 12.31 -12.84
N GLU A 300 16.85 11.75 -13.61
CA GLU A 300 17.99 12.48 -14.12
C GLU A 300 17.93 12.62 -15.65
N TYR A 301 18.41 13.75 -16.13
CA TYR A 301 18.32 14.17 -17.52
C TYR A 301 19.69 14.43 -18.10
N CYS A 302 19.91 13.94 -19.32
CA CYS A 302 21.06 14.22 -20.15
C CYS A 302 20.59 14.79 -21.48
N GLN A 303 21.20 15.90 -21.92
CA GLN A 303 20.84 16.53 -23.19
C GLN A 303 21.58 15.96 -24.41
N ASP A 304 22.69 15.26 -24.18
CA ASP A 304 23.66 14.85 -25.18
C ASP A 304 24.20 13.45 -24.89
N TYR A 305 23.25 12.53 -24.79
CA TYR A 305 23.46 11.13 -24.54
C TYR A 305 23.94 10.40 -25.80
N GLU A 306 25.00 9.63 -25.63
CA GLU A 306 25.58 8.75 -26.62
C GLU A 306 25.57 7.30 -26.10
N PRO A 307 24.74 6.39 -26.67
CA PRO A 307 24.59 5.03 -26.16
C PRO A 307 25.87 4.20 -26.19
N THR A 308 26.74 4.44 -27.17
CA THR A 308 28.01 3.72 -27.38
C THR A 308 29.18 4.33 -26.63
N ALA A 309 29.02 5.55 -26.08
CA ALA A 309 30.03 6.29 -25.31
C ALA A 309 31.44 6.22 -25.94
N SER A 310 31.57 6.46 -27.25
CA SER A 310 32.80 6.23 -28.00
C SER A 310 33.82 7.38 -27.85
N GLY A 311 34.47 7.44 -26.68
CA GLY A 311 35.62 8.30 -26.43
C GLY A 311 35.35 9.82 -26.47
N THR A 312 36.43 10.62 -26.55
CA THR A 312 36.41 12.11 -26.55
C THR A 312 35.90 12.71 -27.86
N SER A 313 35.05 11.98 -28.61
CA SER A 313 34.46 12.51 -29.83
C SER A 313 33.77 13.81 -29.45
N THR A 314 34.19 14.89 -30.11
CA THR A 314 33.81 16.26 -29.78
C THR A 314 32.29 16.34 -29.66
N ALA A 315 31.79 17.11 -28.69
CA ALA A 315 30.36 17.37 -28.43
C ALA A 315 29.51 17.88 -29.64
N ASN A 316 30.10 17.85 -30.84
CA ASN A 316 29.61 18.33 -32.13
C ASN A 316 29.54 17.23 -33.21
N THR A 317 29.67 15.93 -32.87
CA THR A 317 29.55 14.83 -33.85
C THR A 317 28.14 14.26 -33.78
N ALA A 318 27.24 14.77 -34.62
CA ALA A 318 25.83 14.40 -34.65
C ALA A 318 25.60 12.92 -35.05
N PRO A 319 24.51 12.28 -34.57
CA PRO A 319 23.48 12.82 -33.67
C PRO A 319 23.66 12.41 -32.19
N HIS A 320 23.64 13.39 -31.29
CA HIS A 320 23.49 13.17 -29.85
C HIS A 320 21.98 13.12 -29.50
N TYR A 321 21.56 12.12 -28.73
CA TYR A 321 20.18 11.98 -28.25
C TYR A 321 19.99 12.70 -26.93
N ALA A 322 18.76 13.08 -26.55
CA ALA A 322 18.48 13.33 -25.14
C ALA A 322 18.13 12.01 -24.45
N ALA A 323 18.40 11.94 -23.15
CA ALA A 323 18.05 10.79 -22.36
C ALA A 323 17.57 11.16 -20.95
N LEU A 324 16.68 10.31 -20.43
CA LEU A 324 16.28 10.28 -19.04
C LEU A 324 16.79 8.99 -18.43
N ARG A 325 17.14 9.03 -17.15
CA ARG A 325 17.45 7.80 -16.40
C ARG A 325 16.81 7.77 -15.02
N ILE A 326 16.51 6.55 -14.60
CA ILE A 326 15.96 6.22 -13.28
C ILE A 326 16.66 4.97 -12.73
N ASN A 327 16.60 4.76 -11.42
CA ASN A 327 17.06 3.51 -10.83
C ASN A 327 16.15 2.34 -11.26
N ARG A 328 16.73 1.19 -11.60
CA ARG A 328 16.03 -0.04 -11.99
C ARG A 328 15.21 -0.65 -10.86
N SER A 329 15.63 -0.45 -9.62
CA SER A 329 14.87 -0.79 -8.41
C SER A 329 13.91 0.34 -8.05
N VAL A 330 12.98 0.64 -8.96
CA VAL A 330 12.11 1.83 -8.92
C VAL A 330 11.34 1.96 -7.61
N SER A 331 10.89 0.84 -7.03
CA SER A 331 10.09 0.80 -5.80
C SER A 331 10.85 1.10 -4.50
N LEU A 332 12.17 1.31 -4.58
CA LEU A 332 12.98 1.75 -3.44
C LEU A 332 13.05 3.27 -3.34
N GLY A 333 12.54 4.01 -4.35
CA GLY A 333 12.65 5.47 -4.37
C GLY A 333 14.10 5.97 -4.42
N ALA A 334 15.03 5.13 -4.87
CA ALA A 334 16.45 5.48 -4.96
C ALA A 334 16.74 6.34 -6.19
N ALA A 335 17.75 7.20 -6.08
CA ALA A 335 18.32 7.90 -7.24
C ALA A 335 19.07 6.91 -8.16
N PRO A 336 19.29 7.27 -9.44
CA PRO A 336 20.18 6.52 -10.33
C PRO A 336 21.57 6.37 -9.71
N THR A 337 22.22 5.25 -9.99
CA THR A 337 23.50 4.88 -9.37
C THR A 337 24.72 5.27 -10.20
N GLY A 338 24.52 5.62 -11.47
CA GLY A 338 25.63 5.82 -12.39
C GLY A 338 26.18 4.50 -12.94
N VAL A 339 25.40 3.42 -12.90
CA VAL A 339 25.79 2.08 -13.37
C VAL A 339 24.72 1.51 -14.30
N LEU A 340 25.09 1.18 -15.54
CA LEU A 340 24.16 0.68 -16.59
C LEU A 340 23.33 -0.53 -16.16
N ALA A 341 23.88 -1.43 -15.34
CA ALA A 341 23.15 -2.61 -14.86
C ALA A 341 22.00 -2.25 -13.91
N ASN A 342 22.15 -1.15 -13.18
CA ASN A 342 21.29 -0.73 -12.08
C ASN A 342 20.34 0.40 -12.46
N ASP A 343 20.51 1.01 -13.63
CA ASP A 343 19.72 2.15 -14.08
C ASP A 343 18.99 1.80 -15.39
N VAL A 344 17.81 2.39 -15.58
CA VAL A 344 17.07 2.35 -16.84
C VAL A 344 17.28 3.67 -17.55
N VAL A 345 17.73 3.61 -18.79
CA VAL A 345 17.93 4.79 -19.65
C VAL A 345 16.88 4.80 -20.75
N ILE A 346 16.25 5.95 -20.96
CA ILE A 346 15.20 6.20 -21.95
C ILE A 346 15.69 7.32 -22.85
N THR A 347 15.90 7.03 -24.12
CA THR A 347 16.36 7.99 -25.14
C THR A 347 15.18 8.53 -25.94
N PHE A 348 15.24 9.79 -26.37
CA PHE A 348 14.23 10.44 -27.22
C PHE A 348 14.83 11.53 -28.10
#